data_AF-A0A932HW62-F1
#
_entry.id   AF-A0A932HW62-F1
#
_cell.length_a   1.000
_cell.length_b   1.000
_cell.length_c   1.000
_cell.angle_alpha   90.00
_cell.angle_beta   90.00
_cell.angle_gamma   90.00
#
_symmetry.space_group_name_H-M   'P 1'
#
loop_
_entity.id
_entity.type
_entity.pdbx_description
1 polymer ?
#
loop_
_entity_poly.entity_id
_entity_poly.type
_entity_poly.pdbx_seq_one_letter_code
_entity_poly.pdbx_strand_id
1 'polypeptide(L)'
;MTMEPQAEARKHPWTFLITAVVMWIVFDLLVSYRLDFALFKTVWWFSAIFYVFYPLLYLYLYYYRLWDVSRAFVLMAVLMMVVEGFLIGSYQLYSFPELFLYIPLGLCAYALVIIVPLWIAERQLRYHWGAVLLCLIGAGLLALFPNITF
;
A
#
# COMPACT_ATOMS: atom_id res chain seq x y z
N MET A 1 -28.10 -4.75 17.70
CA MET A 1 -27.13 -5.07 16.64
C MET A 1 -25.95 -5.73 17.29
N THR A 2 -25.87 -7.05 17.20
CA THR A 2 -24.76 -7.86 17.71
C THR A 2 -23.55 -7.65 16.78
N MET A 3 -22.52 -6.94 17.25
CA MET A 3 -21.27 -6.71 16.51
C MET A 3 -20.34 -7.94 16.49
N GLU A 4 -20.80 -9.10 16.96
CA GLU A 4 -19.95 -10.27 17.28
C GLU A 4 -19.38 -11.09 16.10
N PRO A 5 -19.96 -11.20 14.89
CA PRO A 5 -19.41 -12.13 13.88
C PRO A 5 -18.09 -11.68 13.25
N GLN A 6 -17.81 -10.38 13.20
CA GLN A 6 -16.65 -9.85 12.47
C GLN A 6 -15.38 -9.77 13.30
N ALA A 7 -15.49 -9.68 14.63
CA ALA A 7 -14.34 -9.63 15.53
C ALA A 7 -13.64 -10.99 15.65
N GLU A 8 -14.40 -12.10 15.62
CA GLU A 8 -13.81 -13.45 15.70
C GLU A 8 -13.02 -13.87 14.46
N ALA A 9 -13.27 -13.28 13.29
CA ALA A 9 -12.57 -13.65 12.04
C ALA A 9 -11.15 -13.05 11.94
N ARG A 10 -10.87 -11.96 12.65
CA ARG A 10 -9.66 -11.14 12.48
C ARG A 10 -8.54 -11.60 13.43
N LYS A 11 -7.98 -12.79 13.18
CA LYS A 11 -7.14 -13.52 14.15
C LYS A 11 -5.63 -13.25 14.10
N HIS A 12 -5.13 -12.61 13.03
CA HIS A 12 -3.69 -12.56 12.74
C HIS A 12 -3.13 -11.13 12.49
N PRO A 13 -3.31 -10.19 13.44
CA PRO A 13 -2.88 -8.80 13.27
C PRO A 13 -1.36 -8.66 13.07
N TRP A 14 -0.56 -9.48 13.76
CA TRP A 14 0.90 -9.45 13.64
C TRP A 14 1.40 -10.02 12.31
N THR A 15 0.74 -11.06 11.80
CA THR A 15 1.05 -11.57 10.46
C THR A 15 0.77 -10.51 9.40
N PHE A 16 -0.35 -9.80 9.51
CA PHE A 16 -0.65 -8.65 8.66
C PHE A 16 0.46 -7.59 8.77
N LEU A 17 0.79 -7.14 9.98
CA LEU A 17 1.77 -6.07 10.18
C LEU A 17 3.13 -6.40 9.57
N ILE A 18 3.67 -7.59 9.88
CA ILE A 18 4.99 -8.01 9.41
C ILE A 18 4.98 -8.14 7.88
N THR A 19 3.96 -8.77 7.32
CA THR A 19 3.89 -8.96 5.86
C THR A 19 3.68 -7.64 5.13
N ALA A 20 2.89 -6.71 5.68
CA ALA A 20 2.70 -5.38 5.09
C ALA A 20 3.98 -4.55 5.12
N VAL A 21 4.70 -4.51 6.23
CA VAL A 21 5.99 -3.80 6.34
C VAL A 21 7.01 -4.37 5.35
N VAL A 22 7.17 -5.70 5.33
CA VAL A 22 8.13 -6.35 4.41
C VAL A 22 7.75 -6.10 2.96
N MET A 23 6.48 -6.25 2.62
CA MET A 23 6.00 -6.09 1.25
C MET A 23 6.13 -4.65 0.76
N TRP A 24 5.95 -3.67 1.64
CA TRP A 24 6.21 -2.27 1.33
C TRP A 24 7.68 -2.00 1.06
N ILE A 25 8.58 -2.45 1.93
CA ILE A 25 10.03 -2.26 1.74
C ILE A 25 10.48 -2.86 0.40
N VAL A 26 10.01 -4.06 0.08
CA VAL A 26 10.33 -4.74 -1.18
C VAL A 26 9.73 -3.98 -2.37
N PHE A 27 8.49 -3.54 -2.27
CA PHE A 27 7.82 -2.77 -3.31
C PHE A 27 8.59 -1.47 -3.62
N ASP A 28 8.91 -0.70 -2.58
CA ASP A 28 9.57 0.60 -2.74
C ASP A 28 10.98 0.42 -3.32
N LEU A 29 11.73 -0.59 -2.84
CA LEU A 29 13.04 -0.91 -3.37
C LEU A 29 12.99 -1.28 -4.85
N LEU A 30 11.97 -2.02 -5.30
CA LEU A 30 11.82 -2.45 -6.69
C LEU A 30 11.28 -1.35 -7.60
N VAL A 31 10.28 -0.60 -7.16
CA VAL A 31 9.49 0.32 -7.99
C VAL A 31 10.00 1.75 -7.88
N SER A 32 10.15 2.25 -6.66
CA SER A 32 10.55 3.64 -6.40
C SER A 32 12.06 3.83 -6.52
N TYR A 33 12.85 2.94 -5.92
CA TYR A 33 14.32 3.04 -5.91
C TYR A 33 15.00 2.20 -6.99
N ARG A 34 14.29 1.31 -7.70
CA ARG A 34 14.82 0.52 -8.82
C ARG A 34 16.11 -0.24 -8.49
N LEU A 35 16.18 -0.80 -7.27
CA LEU A 35 17.36 -1.47 -6.71
C LEU A 35 18.58 -0.56 -6.48
N ASP A 36 18.42 0.77 -6.51
CA ASP A 36 19.45 1.71 -6.07
C ASP A 36 19.53 1.73 -4.54
N PHE A 37 20.37 0.83 -4.02
CA PHE A 37 20.64 0.73 -2.59
C PHE A 37 21.36 1.95 -2.01
N ALA A 38 22.05 2.74 -2.83
CA ALA A 38 22.72 3.95 -2.35
C ALA A 38 21.68 5.03 -2.07
N LEU A 39 20.76 5.27 -3.01
CA LEU A 39 19.62 6.18 -2.83
C LEU A 39 18.69 5.70 -1.72
N PHE A 40 18.35 4.40 -1.69
CA PHE A 40 17.52 3.86 -0.61
C PHE A 40 18.11 4.17 0.76
N LYS A 41 19.43 3.99 0.95
CA LYS A 41 20.11 4.26 2.22
C LYS A 41 20.14 5.74 2.62
N THR A 42 19.99 6.69 1.71
CA THR A 42 19.99 8.12 2.10
C THR A 42 18.64 8.55 2.65
N VAL A 43 17.55 7.99 2.12
CA VAL A 43 16.18 8.34 2.53
C VAL A 43 15.50 7.31 3.43
N TRP A 44 16.14 6.15 3.66
CA TRP A 44 15.50 5.00 4.34
C TRP A 44 14.84 5.36 5.68
N TRP A 45 15.43 6.25 6.46
CA TRP A 45 14.95 6.61 7.80
C TRP A 45 13.62 7.35 7.72
N PHE A 46 13.46 8.20 6.70
CA PHE A 46 12.23 8.94 6.45
C PHE A 46 11.16 7.98 5.92
N SER A 47 11.52 7.13 4.95
CA SER A 47 10.62 6.13 4.37
C SER A 47 10.19 5.07 5.40
N ALA A 48 11.06 4.72 6.35
CA ALA A 48 10.78 3.75 7.42
C ALA A 48 9.61 4.17 8.32
N ILE A 49 9.42 5.47 8.56
CA ILE A 49 8.25 5.97 9.29
C ILE A 49 6.98 5.57 8.55
N PHE A 50 6.94 5.75 7.22
CA PHE A 50 5.78 5.39 6.41
C PHE A 50 5.58 3.88 6.29
N TYR A 51 6.65 3.11 6.14
CA TYR A 51 6.58 1.64 6.07
C TYR A 51 5.95 1.02 7.31
N VAL A 52 6.04 1.69 8.47
CA VAL A 52 5.47 1.20 9.73
C VAL A 52 4.16 1.89 10.06
N PHE A 53 4.09 3.22 9.91
CA PHE A 53 2.92 4.02 10.28
C PHE A 53 1.66 3.59 9.53
N TYR A 54 1.76 3.42 8.21
CA TYR A 54 0.60 3.09 7.39
C TYR A 54 0.07 1.68 7.68
N PRO A 55 0.89 0.62 7.74
CA PRO A 55 0.42 -0.68 8.21
C PRO A 55 -0.16 -0.64 9.62
N LEU A 56 0.42 0.10 10.57
CA LEU A 56 -0.15 0.26 11.91
C LEU A 56 -1.52 0.95 11.89
N LEU A 57 -1.66 2.00 11.09
CA LEU A 57 -2.93 2.71 10.93
C LEU A 57 -4.00 1.78 10.35
N TYR A 58 -3.68 1.04 9.28
CA TYR A 58 -4.62 0.07 8.71
C TYR A 58 -4.96 -1.04 9.70
N LEU A 59 -3.96 -1.55 10.42
CA LEU A 59 -4.15 -2.56 11.47
C LEU A 59 -5.12 -2.03 12.54
N TYR A 60 -4.94 -0.79 13.00
CA TYR A 60 -5.84 -0.14 13.95
C TYR A 60 -7.27 -0.03 13.41
N LEU A 61 -7.44 0.51 12.19
CA LEU A 61 -8.75 0.72 11.59
C LEU A 61 -9.48 -0.60 11.33
N TYR A 62 -8.77 -1.60 10.79
CA TYR A 62 -9.34 -2.89 10.47
C TYR A 62 -9.47 -3.77 11.72
N TYR A 63 -8.39 -4.15 12.40
CA TYR A 63 -8.49 -5.13 13.51
C TYR A 63 -9.18 -4.58 14.77
N TYR A 64 -9.02 -3.29 15.08
CA TYR A 64 -9.52 -2.73 16.34
C TYR A 64 -10.77 -1.84 16.17
N ARG A 65 -10.81 -0.97 15.16
CA ARG A 65 -11.98 -0.14 14.91
C ARG A 65 -13.07 -0.86 14.11
N LEU A 66 -12.77 -2.06 13.63
CA LEU A 66 -13.68 -2.94 12.88
C LEU A 66 -14.23 -2.29 11.61
N TRP A 67 -13.45 -1.42 10.97
CA TRP A 67 -13.82 -0.90 9.66
C TRP A 67 -13.83 -2.02 8.63
N ASP A 68 -14.67 -1.89 7.61
CA ASP A 68 -14.59 -2.74 6.44
C ASP A 68 -13.35 -2.41 5.60
N VAL A 69 -12.94 -3.39 4.77
CA VAL A 69 -11.75 -3.29 3.92
C VAL A 69 -11.82 -2.05 3.03
N SER A 70 -12.98 -1.76 2.43
CA SER A 70 -13.15 -0.64 1.51
C SER A 70 -12.98 0.70 2.22
N ARG A 71 -13.61 0.92 3.38
CA ARG A 71 -13.46 2.16 4.16
C ARG A 71 -12.03 2.36 4.64
N ALA A 72 -11.39 1.31 5.16
CA ALA A 72 -10.01 1.39 5.61
C ALA A 72 -9.06 1.70 4.45
N PHE A 73 -9.22 1.02 3.30
CA PHE A 73 -8.39 1.23 2.12
C PHE A 73 -8.57 2.63 1.52
N VAL A 74 -9.81 3.12 1.41
CA VAL A 74 -10.08 4.47 0.88
C VAL A 74 -9.44 5.55 1.75
N LEU A 75 -9.53 5.44 3.08
CA LEU A 75 -8.87 6.40 3.98
C LEU A 75 -7.34 6.38 3.78
N MET A 76 -6.75 5.19 3.68
CA MET A 76 -5.32 5.05 3.42
C MET A 76 -4.90 5.67 2.09
N ALA A 77 -5.65 5.39 1.02
CA ALA A 77 -5.40 5.96 -0.29
C ALA A 77 -5.48 7.49 -0.28
N VAL A 78 -6.47 8.07 0.40
CA VAL A 78 -6.60 9.52 0.56
C VAL A 78 -5.41 10.10 1.33
N LEU A 79 -5.01 9.48 2.45
CA LEU A 79 -3.85 9.94 3.22
C LEU A 79 -2.56 9.88 2.41
N MET A 80 -2.36 8.82 1.62
CA MET A 80 -1.23 8.70 0.71
C MET A 80 -1.24 9.78 -0.36
N MET A 81 -2.37 10.02 -1.02
CA MET A 81 -2.48 11.12 -1.99
C MET A 81 -2.19 12.47 -1.36
N VAL A 82 -2.59 12.69 -0.10
CA VAL A 82 -2.27 13.92 0.61
C VAL A 82 -0.77 14.04 0.89
N VAL A 83 -0.13 12.96 1.34
CA VAL A 83 1.32 12.94 1.59
C VAL A 83 2.09 13.12 0.30
N GLU A 84 1.79 12.35 -0.74
CA GLU A 84 2.51 12.42 -2.02
C GLU A 84 2.25 13.73 -2.77
N GLY A 85 1.00 14.18 -2.81
CA GLY A 85 0.64 15.43 -3.46
C GLY A 85 1.21 16.65 -2.75
N PHE A 86 0.89 16.81 -1.45
CA PHE A 86 1.20 18.06 -0.76
C PHE A 86 2.57 18.08 -0.06
N LEU A 87 3.08 16.96 0.43
CA LEU A 87 4.35 16.93 1.18
C LEU A 87 5.55 16.59 0.29
N ILE A 88 5.39 15.67 -0.65
CA ILE A 88 6.46 15.25 -1.55
C ILE A 88 6.49 16.13 -2.81
N GLY A 89 5.35 16.72 -3.18
CA GLY A 89 5.30 17.70 -4.28
C GLY A 89 5.46 17.05 -5.65
N SER A 90 4.98 15.81 -5.81
CA SER A 90 5.06 15.13 -7.10
C SER A 90 4.18 15.84 -8.13
N TYR A 91 4.82 16.58 -9.04
CA TYR A 91 4.14 17.37 -10.08
C TYR A 91 3.19 16.53 -10.96
N GLN A 92 3.41 15.22 -11.02
CA GLN A 92 2.65 14.24 -11.80
C GLN A 92 1.26 13.95 -11.24
N LEU A 93 1.04 14.18 -9.94
CA LEU A 93 -0.29 14.16 -9.35
C LEU A 93 -1.10 15.42 -9.66
N TYR A 94 -0.50 16.41 -10.36
CA TYR A 94 -1.13 17.69 -10.70
C TYR A 94 -1.22 17.95 -12.21
N SER A 95 -0.54 17.17 -13.05
CA SER A 95 -0.62 17.25 -14.51
C SER A 95 -1.77 16.39 -15.07
N PHE A 96 -2.74 17.04 -15.71
CA PHE A 96 -3.70 16.34 -16.56
C PHE A 96 -3.06 16.10 -17.94
N PRO A 97 -3.16 14.91 -18.57
CA PRO A 97 -4.01 13.75 -18.25
C PRO A 97 -3.34 12.65 -17.41
N GLU A 98 -2.07 12.85 -17.03
CA GLU A 98 -1.24 11.89 -16.29
C GLU A 98 -1.92 11.36 -15.02
N LEU A 99 -2.67 12.21 -14.32
CA LEU A 99 -3.49 11.86 -13.16
C LEU A 99 -4.44 10.67 -13.40
N PHE A 100 -5.04 10.54 -14.59
CA PHE A 100 -5.97 9.44 -14.92
C PHE A 100 -5.27 8.10 -15.07
N LEU A 101 -3.98 8.11 -15.39
CA LEU A 101 -3.16 6.91 -15.47
C LEU A 101 -2.53 6.58 -14.12
N TYR A 102 -1.99 7.59 -13.42
CA TYR A 102 -1.20 7.37 -12.22
C TYR A 102 -2.02 7.07 -10.98
N ILE A 103 -3.24 7.63 -10.82
CA ILE A 103 -4.08 7.29 -9.67
C ILE A 103 -4.44 5.79 -9.69
N PRO A 104 -4.95 5.19 -10.78
CA PRO A 104 -5.21 3.75 -10.81
C PRO A 104 -3.96 2.89 -10.56
N LEU A 105 -2.81 3.26 -11.13
CA LEU A 105 -1.56 2.51 -10.92
C LEU A 105 -1.06 2.61 -9.47
N GLY A 106 -1.15 3.79 -8.86
CA GLY A 106 -0.86 4.01 -7.44
C GLY A 106 -1.80 3.21 -6.54
N LEU A 107 -3.10 3.20 -6.83
CA LEU A 107 -4.05 2.36 -6.09
C LEU A 107 -3.74 0.86 -6.23
N CYS A 108 -3.28 0.39 -7.40
CA CYS A 108 -2.81 -0.99 -7.57
C CYS A 108 -1.57 -1.28 -6.72
N ALA A 109 -0.60 -0.36 -6.68
CA ALA A 109 0.57 -0.46 -5.82
C ALA A 109 0.20 -0.51 -4.33
N TYR A 110 -0.69 0.37 -3.88
CA TYR A 110 -1.14 0.40 -2.49
C TYR A 110 -1.97 -0.82 -2.11
N ALA A 111 -2.83 -1.30 -3.02
CA ALA A 111 -3.54 -2.56 -2.84
C ALA A 111 -2.56 -3.72 -2.68
N LEU A 112 -1.45 -3.71 -3.42
CA LEU A 112 -0.38 -4.69 -3.28
C LEU A 112 0.21 -4.68 -1.86
N VAL A 113 0.57 -3.52 -1.32
CA VAL A 113 1.27 -3.42 -0.02
C VAL A 113 0.35 -3.43 1.20
N ILE A 114 -0.98 -3.33 1.04
CA ILE A 114 -1.96 -3.37 2.14
C ILE A 114 -2.91 -4.58 2.04
N ILE A 115 -3.53 -4.81 0.88
CA ILE A 115 -4.58 -5.83 0.75
C ILE A 115 -3.98 -7.23 0.61
N VAL A 116 -2.86 -7.40 -0.08
CA VAL A 116 -2.20 -8.71 -0.19
C VAL A 116 -1.71 -9.23 1.18
N PRO A 117 -1.04 -8.42 2.02
CA PRO A 117 -0.76 -8.77 3.42
C PRO A 117 -1.99 -9.19 4.21
N LEU A 118 -3.12 -8.51 4.00
CA LEU A 118 -4.39 -8.87 4.65
C LEU A 118 -4.85 -10.27 4.21
N TRP A 119 -4.83 -10.56 2.91
CA TRP A 119 -5.18 -11.88 2.39
C TRP A 119 -4.21 -12.98 2.82
N ILE A 120 -2.93 -12.65 3.05
CA ILE A 120 -1.96 -13.58 3.65
C ILE A 120 -2.35 -13.86 5.11
N ALA A 121 -2.59 -12.81 5.90
CA ALA A 121 -2.95 -12.92 7.31
C ALA A 121 -4.26 -13.71 7.51
N GLU A 122 -5.24 -13.50 6.64
CA GLU A 122 -6.54 -14.19 6.70
C GLU A 122 -6.56 -15.53 5.94
N ARG A 123 -5.43 -15.95 5.35
CA ARG A 123 -5.31 -17.20 4.55
C ARG A 123 -6.26 -17.27 3.35
N GLN A 124 -6.61 -16.11 2.79
CA GLN A 124 -7.49 -15.97 1.64
C GLN A 124 -6.75 -15.76 0.31
N LEU A 125 -5.42 -15.62 0.33
CA LEU A 125 -4.61 -15.33 -0.86
C LEU A 125 -4.94 -16.22 -2.07
N ARG A 126 -5.17 -17.52 -1.84
CA ARG A 126 -5.48 -18.50 -2.89
C ARG A 126 -6.74 -18.17 -3.70
N TYR A 127 -7.68 -17.44 -3.12
CA TYR A 127 -8.93 -17.04 -3.78
C TYR A 127 -8.80 -15.71 -4.53
N HIS A 128 -7.71 -14.97 -4.31
CA HIS A 128 -7.51 -13.62 -4.85
C HIS A 128 -6.30 -13.51 -5.78
N TRP A 129 -5.74 -14.62 -6.24
CA TRP A 129 -4.57 -14.63 -7.14
C TRP A 129 -4.74 -13.76 -8.40
N GLY A 130 -5.94 -13.69 -8.98
CA GLY A 130 -6.21 -12.82 -10.12
C GLY A 130 -6.05 -11.33 -9.77
N ALA A 131 -6.51 -10.91 -8.60
CA ALA A 131 -6.35 -9.53 -8.12
C ALA A 131 -4.90 -9.22 -7.77
N VAL A 132 -4.18 -10.18 -7.17
CA VAL A 132 -2.72 -10.06 -6.91
C VAL A 132 -1.97 -9.85 -8.22
N LEU A 133 -2.26 -10.65 -9.25
CA LEU A 133 -1.63 -10.54 -10.56
C LEU A 133 -1.91 -9.18 -11.21
N LEU A 134 -3.16 -8.69 -11.14
CA LEU A 134 -3.52 -7.37 -11.65
C LEU A 134 -2.74 -6.26 -10.93
N CYS A 135 -2.60 -6.34 -9.61
CA CYS A 135 -1.83 -5.38 -8.83
C CYS A 135 -0.34 -5.43 -9.18
N LEU A 136 0.23 -6.62 -9.39
CA LEU A 136 1.62 -6.79 -9.85
C LEU A 136 1.85 -6.18 -11.23
N ILE A 137 0.90 -6.37 -12.17
CA ILE A 137 0.98 -5.75 -13.50
C ILE A 137 0.92 -4.23 -13.38
N GLY A 138 -0.01 -3.68 -12.59
CA GLY A 138 -0.09 -2.24 -12.34
C GLY A 138 1.19 -1.67 -11.73
N ALA A 139 1.75 -2.35 -10.72
CA ALA A 139 3.04 -2.01 -10.13
C ALA A 139 4.19 -2.04 -11.14
N GLY A 140 4.25 -3.08 -11.96
CA GLY A 140 5.26 -3.22 -13.01
C GLY A 140 5.16 -2.11 -14.07
N LEU A 141 3.93 -1.76 -14.47
CA LEU A 141 3.69 -0.62 -15.35
C LEU A 141 4.19 0.68 -14.73
N LEU A 142 3.92 0.93 -13.45
CA LEU A 142 4.42 2.11 -12.73
C LEU A 142 5.96 2.19 -12.78
N ALA A 143 6.66 1.07 -12.59
CA ALA A 143 8.13 1.01 -12.66
C ALA A 143 8.69 1.33 -14.07
N LEU A 144 7.92 1.03 -15.13
CA LEU A 144 8.34 1.23 -16.53
C LEU A 144 8.31 2.68 -17.01
N PHE A 145 7.76 3.62 -16.22
CA PHE A 145 7.73 5.04 -16.56
C PHE A 145 8.80 5.81 -15.77
N PRO A 146 10.04 6.00 -16.32
CA PRO A 146 11.21 6.49 -15.59
C PRO A 146 11.23 7.98 -15.24
N ASN A 147 10.35 8.78 -15.84
CA ASN A 147 10.21 10.18 -15.42
C ASN A 147 9.48 10.32 -14.08
N ILE A 148 8.99 9.21 -13.51
CA ILE A 148 8.36 9.13 -12.20
C ILE A 148 9.46 8.95 -11.16
N THR A 149 10.08 10.05 -10.77
CA THR A 149 10.92 10.13 -9.57
C THR A 149 10.16 10.97 -8.55
N PHE A 150 9.87 10.36 -7.39
CA PHE A 150 9.39 11.04 -6.19
C PHE A 150 10.48 11.92 -5.58
#